data_AF-A0A951I7I6-F1
#
_entry.id   AF-A0A951I7I6-F1
#
_cell.length_a   1.000
_cell.length_b   1.000
_cell.length_c   1.000
_cell.angle_alpha   90.00
_cell.angle_beta   90.00
_cell.angle_gamma   90.00
#
_symmetry.space_group_name_H-M   'P 1'
#
loop_
_entity.id
_entity.type
_entity.pdbx_description
1 polymer ?
#
loop_
_entity_poly.entity_id
_entity_poly.type
_entity_poly.pdbx_seq_one_letter_code
_entity_poly.pdbx_strand_id
1 'polypeptide(L)'
;MKYSRKPFLLAVLLSVCFCEHSFAQDLGGMWGGIFVSNVTRVERKFYVFLELKQQGRAVWGIYNTTDSNNNQSVNCLCTISGSLPRKKGAFLDLSKESVVMNRSVSYAVCDLVSRLNLHYLTKDSVDYITGKWYAGTDIPGRQHPVEGDADGSLVLQRISGQMVWNADQYFSNLDKIIKRGAEDGQHALIADDVATASEREKRLLRLLQTVTGRKIID
;
A
#
# COMPACT_ATOMS: atom_id res chain seq x y z
N MET A 1 -21.75 -18.09 -50.59
CA MET A 1 -21.74 -17.20 -49.41
C MET A 1 -20.30 -17.08 -48.90
N LYS A 2 -19.68 -15.89 -48.99
CA LYS A 2 -18.31 -15.63 -48.50
C LYS A 2 -18.40 -15.12 -47.06
N TYR A 3 -18.03 -15.95 -46.08
CA TYR A 3 -17.90 -15.51 -44.69
C TYR A 3 -16.68 -14.61 -44.54
N SER A 4 -16.92 -13.35 -44.15
CA SER A 4 -15.91 -12.33 -43.89
C SER A 4 -15.12 -12.67 -42.62
N ARG A 5 -13.80 -12.85 -42.74
CA ARG A 5 -12.87 -13.14 -41.62
C ARG A 5 -12.59 -11.95 -40.69
N LYS A 6 -13.30 -10.82 -40.84
CA LYS A 6 -13.06 -9.59 -40.07
C LYS A 6 -13.58 -9.54 -38.61
N PRO A 7 -14.54 -10.35 -38.13
CA PRO A 7 -15.01 -10.20 -36.74
C PRO A 7 -14.04 -10.82 -35.71
N PHE A 8 -13.14 -11.72 -36.13
CA PHE A 8 -12.22 -12.41 -35.21
C PHE A 8 -11.10 -11.49 -34.70
N LEU A 9 -10.59 -10.59 -35.56
CA LEU A 9 -9.55 -9.62 -35.18
C LEU A 9 -10.08 -8.58 -34.18
N LEU A 10 -11.35 -8.18 -34.31
CA LEU A 10 -11.95 -7.22 -33.38
C LEU A 10 -12.17 -7.83 -31.99
N ALA A 11 -12.55 -9.12 -31.92
CA ALA A 11 -12.72 -9.84 -30.67
C ALA A 11 -11.39 -10.07 -29.93
N VAL A 12 -10.29 -10.32 -30.66
CA VAL A 12 -8.95 -10.46 -30.06
C VAL A 12 -8.43 -9.12 -29.54
N LEU A 13 -8.64 -8.01 -30.28
CA LEU A 13 -8.27 -6.67 -29.81
C LEU A 13 -9.08 -6.22 -28.57
N LEU A 14 -10.38 -6.55 -28.52
CA LEU A 14 -11.20 -6.32 -27.32
C LEU A 14 -10.77 -7.18 -26.13
N SER A 15 -10.31 -8.41 -26.37
CA SER A 15 -9.79 -9.30 -25.31
C SER A 15 -8.48 -8.82 -24.69
N VAL A 16 -7.64 -8.07 -25.42
CA VAL A 16 -6.37 -7.55 -24.90
C VAL A 16 -6.58 -6.29 -24.04
N CYS A 17 -7.68 -5.55 -24.24
CA CYS A 17 -8.00 -4.35 -23.45
C CYS A 17 -8.53 -4.64 -22.04
N PHE A 18 -8.94 -5.88 -21.73
CA PHE A 18 -9.45 -6.27 -20.41
C PHE A 18 -8.45 -7.02 -19.54
N CYS A 19 -7.15 -6.89 -19.81
CA CYS A 19 -6.13 -7.12 -18.77
C CYS A 19 -6.13 -5.94 -17.79
N GLU A 20 -7.30 -5.67 -17.18
CA GLU A 20 -7.35 -4.91 -15.94
C GLU A 20 -6.49 -5.68 -14.96
N HIS A 21 -5.38 -5.05 -14.58
CA HIS A 21 -4.43 -5.60 -13.64
C HIS A 21 -5.18 -5.71 -12.32
N SER A 22 -5.79 -6.86 -12.08
CA SER A 22 -6.42 -7.18 -10.82
C SER A 22 -5.30 -7.21 -9.78
N PHE A 23 -5.10 -6.07 -9.12
CA PHE A 23 -4.13 -5.97 -8.04
C PHE A 23 -4.52 -6.99 -6.99
N ALA A 24 -3.55 -7.75 -6.50
CA ALA A 24 -3.81 -8.91 -5.66
C ALA A 24 -4.49 -8.57 -4.31
N GLN A 25 -4.66 -7.28 -3.98
CA GLN A 25 -5.22 -6.77 -2.74
C GLN A 25 -5.97 -5.45 -3.01
N ASP A 26 -7.22 -5.36 -2.55
CA ASP A 26 -7.99 -4.12 -2.48
C ASP A 26 -7.93 -3.61 -1.03
N LEU A 27 -7.11 -2.60 -0.80
CA LEU A 27 -6.99 -1.94 0.51
C LEU A 27 -8.01 -0.81 0.68
N GLY A 28 -8.74 -0.47 -0.38
CA GLY A 28 -9.71 0.61 -0.39
C GLY A 28 -10.81 0.36 0.64
N GLY A 29 -11.21 1.42 1.34
CA GLY A 29 -12.29 1.41 2.31
C GLY A 29 -11.85 1.74 3.72
N MET A 30 -12.66 1.27 4.65
CA MET A 30 -12.66 1.72 6.04
C MET A 30 -12.09 0.67 6.97
N TRP A 31 -11.18 1.12 7.82
CA TRP A 31 -10.44 0.29 8.76
C TRP A 31 -10.54 0.88 10.16
N GLY A 32 -10.82 0.04 11.15
CA GLY A 32 -10.94 0.47 12.54
C GLY A 32 -10.31 -0.54 13.48
N GLY A 33 -9.67 -0.07 14.55
CA GLY A 33 -9.10 -0.96 15.53
C GLY A 33 -8.22 -0.27 16.55
N ILE A 34 -7.22 -1.01 17.03
CA ILE A 34 -6.37 -0.60 18.13
C ILE A 34 -5.00 -0.19 17.60
N PHE A 35 -4.55 0.96 18.11
CA PHE A 35 -3.22 1.50 17.91
C PHE A 35 -2.49 1.51 19.26
N VAL A 36 -1.32 0.88 19.29
CA VAL A 36 -0.47 0.77 20.48
C VAL A 36 0.72 1.70 20.32
N SER A 37 0.99 2.53 21.32
CA SER A 37 2.13 3.45 21.37
C SER A 37 3.04 3.12 22.54
N ASN A 38 4.34 3.00 22.26
CA ASN A 38 5.39 2.70 23.23
C ASN A 38 6.42 3.84 23.37
N VAL A 39 6.17 5.00 22.77
CA VAL A 39 7.13 6.13 22.72
C VAL A 39 7.59 6.57 24.13
N THR A 40 6.71 6.55 25.12
CA THR A 40 7.01 6.99 26.48
C THR A 40 7.55 5.87 27.37
N ARG A 41 7.98 4.72 26.82
CA ARG A 41 8.32 3.48 27.54
C ARG A 41 7.18 2.88 28.38
N VAL A 42 5.98 3.42 28.22
CA VAL A 42 4.74 2.94 28.81
C VAL A 42 3.81 2.66 27.65
N GLU A 43 3.33 1.42 27.56
CA GLU A 43 2.37 1.02 26.55
C GLU A 43 1.07 1.79 26.74
N ARG A 44 0.60 2.42 25.66
CA ARG A 44 -0.70 3.11 25.62
C ARG A 44 -1.49 2.64 24.42
N LYS A 45 -2.79 2.51 24.61
CA LYS A 45 -3.72 2.05 23.57
C LYS A 45 -4.67 3.18 23.20
N PHE A 46 -4.83 3.37 21.90
CA PHE A 46 -5.73 4.32 21.29
C PHE A 46 -6.60 3.58 20.29
N TYR A 47 -7.78 4.11 20.02
CA TYR A 47 -8.55 3.71 18.85
C TYR A 47 -8.01 4.46 17.64
N VAL A 48 -7.95 3.79 16.50
CA VAL A 48 -7.62 4.41 15.22
C VAL A 48 -8.62 4.02 14.16
N PHE A 49 -9.01 5.01 13.37
CA PHE A 49 -9.85 4.87 12.19
C PHE A 49 -9.07 5.33 10.98
N LEU A 50 -9.01 4.50 9.95
CA LEU A 50 -8.23 4.73 8.75
C LEU A 50 -9.14 4.55 7.54
N GLU A 51 -9.22 5.57 6.69
CA GLU A 51 -9.79 5.49 5.35
C GLU A 51 -8.65 5.36 4.38
N LEU A 52 -8.67 4.32 3.54
CA LEU A 52 -7.74 4.18 2.42
C LEU A 52 -8.51 4.26 1.11
N LYS A 53 -7.88 4.89 0.14
CA LYS A 53 -8.27 4.91 -1.26
C LYS A 53 -7.11 4.39 -2.08
N GLN A 54 -7.47 3.73 -3.17
CA GLN A 54 -6.51 3.04 -4.02
C GLN A 54 -6.86 3.29 -5.49
N GLN A 55 -5.85 3.68 -6.26
CA GLN A 55 -5.94 3.75 -7.71
C GLN A 55 -4.65 3.20 -8.32
N GLY A 56 -4.78 2.06 -9.00
CA GLY A 56 -3.62 1.32 -9.43
C GLY A 56 -2.79 0.87 -8.22
N ARG A 57 -1.50 1.25 -8.22
CA ARG A 57 -0.61 1.06 -7.06
C ARG A 57 -0.62 2.22 -6.09
N ALA A 58 -1.14 3.40 -6.47
CA ALA A 58 -1.19 4.53 -5.55
C ALA A 58 -2.19 4.24 -4.44
N VAL A 59 -1.78 4.49 -3.20
CA VAL A 59 -2.62 4.41 -2.01
C VAL A 59 -2.52 5.72 -1.26
N TRP A 60 -3.66 6.30 -0.89
CA TRP A 60 -3.72 7.48 -0.05
C TRP A 60 -4.87 7.36 0.93
N GLY A 61 -4.85 8.16 1.99
CA GLY A 61 -5.85 8.01 3.02
C GLY A 61 -5.72 9.01 4.15
N ILE A 62 -6.62 8.89 5.09
CA ILE A 62 -6.62 9.67 6.32
C ILE A 62 -6.75 8.74 7.52
N TYR A 63 -5.97 8.99 8.56
CA TYR A 63 -6.15 8.31 9.84
C TYR A 63 -6.52 9.29 10.93
N ASN A 64 -7.39 8.85 11.83
CA ASN A 64 -7.76 9.54 13.05
C ASN A 64 -7.43 8.67 14.27
N THR A 65 -6.65 9.20 15.19
CA THR A 65 -6.40 8.55 16.50
C THR A 65 -7.25 9.21 17.57
N THR A 66 -7.99 8.43 18.35
CA THR A 66 -8.88 8.90 19.40
C THR A 66 -8.85 7.96 20.62
N ASP A 67 -9.28 8.46 21.76
CA ASP A 67 -9.49 7.70 23.00
C ASP A 67 -10.85 6.99 23.03
N SER A 68 -11.72 7.26 22.06
CA SER A 68 -13.05 6.67 21.93
C SER A 68 -13.13 5.69 20.76
N ASN A 69 -13.89 4.61 20.90
CA ASN A 69 -14.23 3.71 19.79
C ASN A 69 -15.28 4.31 18.81
N ASN A 70 -15.57 5.60 18.93
CA ASN A 70 -16.48 6.33 18.05
C ASN A 70 -15.69 7.03 16.94
N ASN A 71 -15.94 6.63 15.70
CA ASN A 71 -15.31 7.20 14.51
C ASN A 71 -15.75 8.63 14.18
N GLN A 72 -16.69 9.22 14.94
CA GLN A 72 -17.08 10.62 14.82
C GLN A 72 -16.22 11.54 15.69
N SER A 73 -15.52 10.99 16.69
CA SER A 73 -14.62 11.76 17.55
C SER A 73 -13.29 12.00 16.85
N VAL A 74 -13.09 13.21 16.32
CA VAL A 74 -11.82 13.64 15.72
C VAL A 74 -10.96 14.29 16.79
N ASN A 75 -9.91 13.60 17.19
CA ASN A 75 -8.91 14.15 18.10
C ASN A 75 -7.69 14.60 17.28
N CYS A 76 -7.21 13.75 16.36
CA CYS A 76 -6.20 14.17 15.40
C CYS A 76 -6.33 13.44 14.08
N LEU A 77 -6.36 14.20 12.99
CA LEU A 77 -6.54 13.74 11.63
C LEU A 77 -5.27 14.03 10.82
N CYS A 78 -4.71 13.00 10.19
CA CYS A 78 -3.53 13.11 9.33
C CYS A 78 -3.79 12.46 7.98
N THR A 79 -3.14 13.00 6.96
CA THR A 79 -3.08 12.40 5.63
C THR A 79 -1.87 11.47 5.52
N ILE A 80 -2.04 10.37 4.82
CA ILE A 80 -0.98 9.42 4.51
C ILE A 80 -1.02 9.01 3.05
N SER A 81 0.13 8.73 2.47
CA SER A 81 0.23 8.22 1.11
C SER A 81 1.34 7.20 0.95
N GLY A 82 1.24 6.37 -0.09
CA GLY A 82 2.25 5.40 -0.44
C GLY A 82 1.90 4.66 -1.73
N SER A 83 2.64 3.59 -1.98
CA SER A 83 2.51 2.78 -3.19
C SER A 83 2.48 1.31 -2.80
N LEU A 84 1.50 0.57 -3.34
CA LEU A 84 1.41 -0.88 -3.13
C LEU A 84 2.73 -1.54 -3.49
N PRO A 85 3.22 -2.45 -2.63
CA PRO A 85 4.44 -3.17 -2.94
C PRO A 85 4.23 -4.08 -4.15
N ARG A 86 5.27 -4.26 -4.95
CA ARG A 86 5.22 -5.10 -6.15
C ARG A 86 5.02 -6.57 -5.80
N LYS A 87 5.65 -7.02 -4.71
CA LYS A 87 5.59 -8.41 -4.26
C LYS A 87 4.30 -8.63 -3.48
N LYS A 88 3.47 -9.58 -3.93
CA LYS A 88 2.28 -10.00 -3.20
C LYS A 88 2.66 -10.43 -1.78
N GLY A 89 1.94 -9.93 -0.77
CA GLY A 89 2.19 -10.21 0.64
C GLY A 89 3.38 -9.45 1.25
N ALA A 90 4.03 -8.54 0.52
CA ALA A 90 4.96 -7.60 1.13
C ALA A 90 4.21 -6.52 1.93
N PHE A 91 4.93 -5.85 2.82
CA PHE A 91 4.39 -4.75 3.60
C PHE A 91 4.20 -3.51 2.73
N LEU A 92 3.07 -2.82 2.94
CA LEU A 92 2.77 -1.50 2.41
C LEU A 92 3.35 -0.44 3.35
N ASP A 93 4.24 0.39 2.83
CA ASP A 93 4.70 1.59 3.52
C ASP A 93 3.83 2.80 3.15
N LEU A 94 3.20 3.41 4.16
CA LEU A 94 2.49 4.68 4.06
C LEU A 94 3.25 5.74 4.85
N SER A 95 3.56 6.86 4.22
CA SER A 95 4.20 8.01 4.86
C SER A 95 3.17 9.07 5.20
N LYS A 96 3.36 9.77 6.31
CA LYS A 96 2.55 10.94 6.65
C LYS A 96 2.88 12.09 5.69
N GLU A 97 1.84 12.66 5.10
CA GLU A 97 1.98 13.82 4.21
C GLU A 97 1.74 15.12 5.00
N SER A 98 0.65 15.21 5.77
CA SER A 98 0.30 16.39 6.54
C SER A 98 -0.58 16.09 7.75
N VAL A 99 -0.57 17.01 8.71
CA VAL A 99 -1.55 17.06 9.81
C VAL A 99 -2.69 17.98 9.37
N VAL A 100 -3.91 17.44 9.29
CA VAL A 100 -5.11 18.18 8.87
C VAL A 100 -5.76 18.88 10.05
N MET A 101 -5.86 18.18 11.17
CA MET A 101 -6.48 18.66 12.39
C MET A 101 -5.78 18.04 13.58
N ASN A 102 -5.48 18.84 14.59
CA ASN A 102 -4.97 18.37 15.86
C ASN A 102 -5.67 19.13 16.98
N ARG A 103 -6.70 18.52 17.56
CA ARG A 103 -7.41 19.06 18.72
C ARG A 103 -6.68 18.59 19.96
N SER A 104 -5.52 19.22 20.22
CA SER A 104 -4.63 19.04 21.38
C SER A 104 -5.12 18.05 22.42
N VAL A 105 -4.88 16.76 22.18
CA VAL A 105 -4.92 15.75 23.22
C VAL A 105 -3.50 15.61 23.74
N SER A 106 -3.35 15.49 25.06
CA SER A 106 -2.07 15.12 25.67
C SER A 106 -1.51 13.91 24.92
N TYR A 107 -0.26 14.00 24.45
CA TYR A 107 0.43 12.96 23.67
C TYR A 107 -0.17 12.73 22.28
N ALA A 108 -0.19 13.76 21.44
CA ALA A 108 -0.58 13.66 20.03
C ALA A 108 0.33 12.70 19.25
N VAL A 109 0.11 11.40 19.40
CA VAL A 109 0.73 10.30 18.65
C VAL A 109 0.69 10.58 17.15
N CYS A 110 -0.37 11.23 16.72
CA CYS A 110 -0.60 11.71 15.38
C CYS A 110 0.52 12.64 14.83
N ASP A 111 1.06 13.54 15.66
CA ASP A 111 2.22 14.38 15.28
C ASP A 111 3.50 13.55 15.20
N LEU A 112 3.58 12.51 16.02
CA LEU A 112 4.76 11.65 16.10
C LEU A 112 4.84 10.71 14.92
N VAL A 113 3.74 10.09 14.50
CA VAL A 113 3.72 9.12 13.40
C VAL A 113 4.27 9.77 12.13
N SER A 114 5.36 9.21 11.60
CA SER A 114 5.92 9.59 10.29
C SER A 114 5.59 8.55 9.22
N ARG A 115 5.47 7.29 9.62
CA ARG A 115 5.31 6.16 8.70
C ARG A 115 4.55 5.00 9.34
N LEU A 116 3.75 4.34 8.53
CA LEU A 116 3.06 3.08 8.83
C LEU A 116 3.60 2.00 7.90
N ASN A 117 3.95 0.85 8.44
CA ASN A 117 4.34 -0.34 7.69
C ASN A 117 3.26 -1.40 7.94
N LEU A 118 2.45 -1.65 6.90
CA LEU A 118 1.17 -2.35 6.99
C LEU A 118 1.22 -3.66 6.24
N HIS A 119 0.50 -4.66 6.72
CA HIS A 119 0.35 -5.96 6.10
C HIS A 119 -1.13 -6.34 6.09
N TYR A 120 -1.64 -6.58 4.89
CA TYR A 120 -3.00 -7.03 4.66
C TYR A 120 -3.08 -8.55 4.80
N LEU A 121 -4.08 -9.00 5.54
CA LEU A 121 -4.38 -10.42 5.70
C LEU A 121 -5.89 -10.64 5.79
N THR A 122 -6.34 -11.75 5.23
CA THR A 122 -7.72 -12.21 5.37
C THR A 122 -7.72 -13.45 6.24
N LYS A 123 -8.54 -13.45 7.30
CA LYS A 123 -8.71 -14.57 8.21
C LYS A 123 -10.20 -14.78 8.47
N ASP A 124 -10.70 -15.99 8.25
CA ASP A 124 -12.11 -16.35 8.49
C ASP A 124 -13.10 -15.43 7.75
N SER A 125 -12.78 -15.09 6.50
CA SER A 125 -13.55 -14.13 5.66
C SER A 125 -13.58 -12.68 6.19
N VAL A 126 -12.75 -12.36 7.17
CA VAL A 126 -12.57 -11.01 7.71
C VAL A 126 -11.23 -10.45 7.25
N ASP A 127 -11.27 -9.23 6.72
CA ASP A 127 -10.09 -8.50 6.31
C ASP A 127 -9.48 -7.72 7.47
N TYR A 128 -8.15 -7.80 7.57
CA TYR A 128 -7.37 -7.07 8.54
C TYR A 128 -6.20 -6.34 7.89
N ILE A 129 -5.87 -5.20 8.47
CA ILE A 129 -4.58 -4.53 8.31
C ILE A 129 -3.86 -4.61 9.65
N THR A 130 -2.69 -5.22 9.65
CA THR A 130 -1.80 -5.26 10.82
C THR A 130 -0.52 -4.53 10.50
N GLY A 131 0.19 -4.02 11.49
CA GLY A 131 1.41 -3.31 11.15
C GLY A 131 2.15 -2.69 12.31
N LYS A 132 3.21 -1.99 11.94
CA LYS A 132 4.06 -1.20 12.82
C LYS A 132 3.95 0.26 12.42
N TRP A 133 4.14 1.14 13.37
CA TRP A 133 4.29 2.56 13.09
C TRP A 133 5.62 3.06 13.62
N TYR A 134 6.11 4.12 13.00
CA TYR A 134 7.40 4.73 13.31
C TYR A 134 7.19 6.21 13.49
N ALA A 135 7.83 6.77 14.50
CA ALA A 135 7.82 8.18 14.75
C ALA A 135 8.80 8.93 13.82
N GLY A 136 8.59 10.23 13.65
CA GLY A 136 9.53 11.11 12.97
C GLY A 136 10.84 11.28 13.76
N THR A 137 11.85 11.80 13.07
CA THR A 137 13.14 12.17 13.66
C THR A 137 13.08 13.40 14.56
N ASP A 138 11.96 14.13 14.54
CA ASP A 138 11.81 15.42 15.21
C ASP A 138 11.51 15.28 16.72
N ILE A 139 11.63 14.07 17.28
CA ILE A 139 11.52 13.84 18.72
C ILE A 139 12.83 14.28 19.38
N PRO A 140 12.82 15.31 20.26
CA PRO A 140 14.02 15.79 20.93
C PRO A 140 14.71 14.67 21.72
N GLY A 141 16.01 14.47 21.49
CA GLY A 141 16.83 13.49 22.22
C GLY A 141 16.83 12.07 21.65
N ARG A 142 16.21 11.82 20.48
CA ARG A 142 16.24 10.52 19.82
C ARG A 142 17.33 10.45 18.75
N GLN A 143 18.24 9.47 18.87
CA GLN A 143 19.08 9.06 17.74
C GLN A 143 18.18 8.37 16.68
N HIS A 144 18.58 8.42 15.40
CA HIS A 144 17.82 7.84 14.29
C HIS A 144 17.21 6.48 14.67
N PRO A 145 15.95 6.19 14.30
CA PRO A 145 15.37 4.89 14.55
C PRO A 145 16.32 3.82 13.98
N VAL A 146 16.91 3.02 14.85
CA VAL A 146 17.64 1.83 14.42
C VAL A 146 16.60 0.92 13.76
N GLU A 147 16.91 0.46 12.56
CA GLU A 147 16.04 -0.42 11.78
C GLU A 147 15.65 -1.64 12.63
N GLY A 148 14.42 -1.64 13.18
CA GLY A 148 13.97 -2.67 14.14
C GLY A 148 13.08 -2.15 15.28
N ASP A 149 13.28 -0.90 15.72
CA ASP A 149 12.57 -0.32 16.88
C ASP A 149 11.33 0.47 16.44
N ALA A 150 10.25 -0.25 16.12
CA ALA A 150 8.96 0.38 15.91
C ALA A 150 8.43 1.06 17.18
N ASP A 151 7.77 2.20 17.01
CA ASP A 151 7.17 2.97 18.10
C ASP A 151 5.87 2.38 18.62
N GLY A 152 5.40 1.34 17.95
CA GLY A 152 4.35 0.46 18.39
C GLY A 152 3.73 -0.28 17.22
N SER A 153 2.49 -0.71 17.40
CA SER A 153 1.81 -1.59 16.47
C SER A 153 0.36 -1.20 16.30
N LEU A 154 -0.25 -1.65 15.21
CA LEU A 154 -1.68 -1.52 14.99
C LEU A 154 -2.29 -2.80 14.44
N VAL A 155 -3.55 -3.03 14.79
CA VAL A 155 -4.40 -4.11 14.27
C VAL A 155 -5.77 -3.51 13.98
N LEU A 156 -6.11 -3.46 12.70
CA LEU A 156 -7.35 -2.89 12.18
C LEU A 156 -8.13 -3.97 11.48
N GLN A 157 -9.44 -3.94 11.69
CA GLN A 157 -10.39 -4.73 10.95
C GLN A 157 -11.07 -3.83 9.92
N ARG A 158 -11.42 -4.39 8.75
CA ARG A 158 -12.31 -3.70 7.83
C ARG A 158 -13.67 -3.49 8.50
N ILE A 159 -14.16 -2.25 8.52
CA ILE A 159 -15.44 -1.88 9.13
C ILE A 159 -16.41 -1.35 8.07
N SER A 160 -17.69 -1.64 8.25
CA SER A 160 -18.76 -1.01 7.48
C SER A 160 -19.16 0.30 8.16
N GLY A 161 -19.05 1.41 7.46
CA GLY A 161 -19.46 2.70 7.99
C GLY A 161 -19.06 3.84 7.07
N GLN A 162 -19.66 5.00 7.30
CA GLN A 162 -19.26 6.24 6.66
C GLN A 162 -18.30 6.98 7.60
N MET A 163 -17.11 7.35 7.12
CA MET A 163 -16.31 8.37 7.80
C MET A 163 -17.03 9.70 7.72
N VAL A 164 -16.91 10.49 8.77
CA VAL A 164 -17.36 11.89 8.75
C VAL A 164 -16.45 12.74 7.83
N TRP A 165 -15.29 12.22 7.43
CA TRP A 165 -14.28 12.89 6.62
C TRP A 165 -14.04 12.10 5.33
N ASN A 166 -13.64 12.79 4.26
CA ASN A 166 -13.35 12.17 2.96
C ASN A 166 -11.89 12.43 2.61
N ALA A 167 -11.10 11.37 2.47
CA ALA A 167 -9.67 11.45 2.17
C ALA A 167 -9.35 12.42 1.01
N ASP A 168 -10.10 12.40 -0.09
CA ASP A 168 -9.78 13.17 -1.31
C ASP A 168 -9.78 14.68 -1.08
N GLN A 169 -10.57 15.16 -0.11
CA GLN A 169 -10.68 16.59 0.20
C GLN A 169 -9.40 17.16 0.82
N TYR A 170 -8.51 16.30 1.32
CA TYR A 170 -7.32 16.71 2.07
C TYR A 170 -6.01 16.57 1.27
N PHE A 171 -6.07 16.08 0.03
CA PHE A 171 -4.91 15.95 -0.86
C PHE A 171 -4.97 16.98 -1.99
N SER A 172 -4.36 18.14 -1.79
CA SER A 172 -4.18 19.15 -2.85
C SER A 172 -3.23 18.68 -3.96
N ASN A 173 -2.44 17.64 -3.70
CA ASN A 173 -1.45 17.04 -4.59
C ASN A 173 -1.84 15.63 -5.08
N LEU A 174 -3.13 15.28 -5.04
CA LEU A 174 -3.62 13.93 -5.34
C LEU A 174 -3.14 13.39 -6.71
N ASP A 175 -3.20 14.22 -7.74
CA ASP A 175 -2.72 13.84 -9.09
C ASP A 175 -1.25 13.41 -9.09
N LYS A 176 -0.40 14.06 -8.28
CA LYS A 176 1.01 13.71 -8.15
C LYS A 176 1.20 12.36 -7.45
N ILE A 177 0.37 12.06 -6.45
CA ILE A 177 0.39 10.77 -5.74
C ILE A 177 -0.02 9.64 -6.68
N ILE A 178 -1.12 9.83 -7.41
CA ILE A 178 -1.61 8.86 -8.41
C ILE A 178 -0.56 8.63 -9.49
N LYS A 179 0.03 9.71 -10.03
CA LYS A 179 1.07 9.61 -11.06
C LYS A 179 2.30 8.85 -10.58
N ARG A 180 2.78 9.13 -9.36
CA ARG A 180 3.92 8.42 -8.76
C ARG A 180 3.66 6.93 -8.64
N GLY A 181 2.47 6.54 -8.15
CA GLY A 181 2.09 5.13 -8.07
C GLY A 181 2.02 4.43 -9.43
N ALA A 182 1.60 5.15 -10.48
CA ALA A 182 1.57 4.63 -11.85
C ALA A 182 2.98 4.45 -12.45
N GLU A 183 3.87 5.43 -12.28
CA GLU A 183 5.26 5.39 -12.76
C GLU A 183 6.05 4.26 -12.09
N ASP A 184 5.88 4.07 -10.78
CA ASP A 184 6.44 2.92 -10.06
C ASP A 184 6.02 1.59 -10.68
N GLY A 185 4.82 1.52 -11.27
CA GLY A 185 4.26 0.35 -11.96
C GLY A 185 4.86 0.12 -13.35
N GLN A 186 5.02 1.17 -14.17
CA GLN A 186 5.52 1.04 -15.54
C GLN A 186 6.99 0.61 -15.61
N HIS A 187 7.85 1.16 -14.76
CA HIS A 187 9.25 0.72 -14.69
C HIS A 187 9.41 -0.75 -14.23
N ALA A 188 8.41 -1.29 -13.53
CA ALA A 188 8.40 -2.68 -13.08
C ALA A 188 8.12 -3.65 -14.23
N LEU A 189 7.12 -3.34 -15.06
CA LEU A 189 6.75 -4.17 -16.21
C LEU A 189 7.93 -4.33 -17.18
N ILE A 190 8.65 -3.24 -17.43
CA ILE A 190 9.84 -3.27 -18.29
C ILE A 190 10.93 -4.16 -17.67
N ALA A 191 11.14 -4.10 -16.35
CA ALA A 191 12.15 -4.92 -15.68
C ALA A 191 11.77 -6.41 -15.65
N ASP A 192 10.50 -6.74 -15.40
CA ASP A 192 10.00 -8.12 -15.37
C ASP A 192 9.97 -8.74 -16.78
N ASP A 193 9.62 -7.97 -17.81
CA ASP A 193 9.70 -8.41 -19.21
C ASP A 193 11.14 -8.68 -19.64
N VAL A 194 12.10 -7.85 -19.21
CA VAL A 194 13.53 -8.06 -19.46
C VAL A 194 14.06 -9.29 -18.71
N ALA A 195 13.66 -9.48 -17.45
CA ALA A 195 14.08 -10.62 -16.65
C ALA A 195 13.51 -11.94 -17.19
N THR A 196 12.23 -11.96 -17.57
CA THR A 196 11.59 -13.14 -18.16
C THR A 196 12.10 -13.44 -19.57
N ALA A 197 12.40 -12.42 -20.39
CA ALA A 197 13.07 -12.61 -21.67
C ALA A 197 14.46 -13.25 -21.51
N SER A 198 15.28 -12.75 -20.57
CA SER A 198 16.61 -13.30 -20.26
C SER A 198 16.53 -14.76 -19.81
N GLU A 199 15.55 -15.12 -18.99
CA GLU A 199 15.43 -16.48 -18.48
C GLU A 199 14.87 -17.46 -19.53
N ARG A 200 14.03 -16.97 -20.44
CA ARG A 200 13.54 -17.72 -21.61
C ARG A 200 14.66 -17.97 -22.61
N GLU A 201 15.54 -16.99 -22.82
CA GLU A 201 16.73 -17.10 -23.66
C GLU A 201 17.75 -18.10 -23.09
N LYS A 202 18.02 -18.04 -21.79
CA LYS A 202 18.86 -19.05 -21.09
C LYS A 202 18.27 -20.46 -21.16
N ARG A 203 16.94 -20.62 -21.09
CA ARG A 203 16.28 -21.92 -21.26
C ARG A 203 16.42 -22.45 -22.69
N LEU A 204 16.27 -21.59 -23.69
CA LEU A 204 16.48 -21.95 -25.10
C LEU A 204 17.93 -22.37 -25.37
N LEU A 205 18.90 -21.64 -24.82
CA LEU A 205 20.32 -22.00 -24.92
C LEU A 205 20.63 -23.34 -24.26
N ARG A 206 20.06 -23.64 -23.08
CA ARG A 206 20.20 -24.97 -22.44
C ARG A 206 19.57 -26.09 -23.26
N LEU A 207 18.39 -25.85 -23.85
CA LEU A 207 17.73 -26.82 -24.74
C LEU A 207 18.57 -27.09 -25.99
N LEU A 208 19.13 -26.04 -26.61
CA LEU A 208 20.02 -26.16 -27.75
C LEU A 208 21.30 -26.93 -27.42
N GLN A 209 21.91 -26.69 -26.25
CA GLN A 209 23.07 -27.46 -25.78
C GLN A 209 22.71 -28.95 -25.57
N THR A 210 21.51 -29.23 -25.06
CA THR A 210 21.04 -30.61 -24.83
C THR A 210 20.80 -31.35 -26.14
N VAL A 211 20.25 -30.66 -27.15
CA VAL A 211 19.93 -31.26 -28.46
C VAL A 211 21.17 -31.42 -29.35
N THR A 212 22.13 -30.49 -29.26
CA THR A 212 23.31 -30.47 -30.17
C THR A 212 24.54 -31.17 -29.60
N GLY A 213 24.56 -31.50 -28.31
CA GLY A 213 25.69 -32.18 -27.65
C GLY A 213 26.98 -31.37 -27.61
N ARG A 214 26.96 -30.09 -28.00
CA ARG A 214 28.11 -29.18 -27.94
C ARG A 214 27.91 -28.15 -26.84
N LYS A 215 28.90 -28.03 -25.96
CA LYS A 215 29.03 -26.89 -25.04
C LYS A 215 29.25 -25.63 -25.88
N ILE A 216 28.28 -24.72 -25.87
CA ILE A 216 28.48 -23.34 -26.32
C ILE A 216 29.23 -22.67 -25.16
N ILE A 217 30.50 -22.34 -25.38
CA ILE A 217 31.34 -21.61 -24.43
C ILE A 217 30.84 -20.16 -24.40
N ASP A 218 30.83 -19.57 -23.19
CA ASP A 218 30.37 -18.21 -22.88
C ASP A 218 30.85 -17.13 -23.86
#